data_AF-A0A2D4HPK5-F1
#
_entry.id   AF-A0A2D4HPK5-F1
#
_cell.length_a   1.000
_cell.length_b   1.000
_cell.length_c   1.000
_cell.angle_alpha   90.00
_cell.angle_beta   90.00
_cell.angle_gamma   90.00
#
_symmetry.space_group_name_H-M   'P 1'
#
loop_
_entity.id
_entity.type
_entity.pdbx_description
1 polymer ?
#
loop_
_entity_poly.entity_id
_entity_poly.type
_entity_poly.pdbx_seq_one_letter_code
_entity_poly.pdbx_strand_id
1 'polypeptide(L)'
;DMEAIPGYLSLHQSSDSLTLKWTPNQLMNGNLGDSELEKSIYWDYALIVPFSQIVCIHCHQQSDQGGTLVLVSQDGIQRPPLHFPPGGHLLAFLSCLENGLLPRGQLEPPLWSQQGKGKVFPKLRKRNSHNRSMDMEEMPSVMETATDYVFRIIYPGHRHENSK
;
A
#
# COMPACT_ATOMS: atom_id res chain seq x y z
N ASP A 1 -3.28 -1.20 23.40
CA ASP A 1 -3.44 -0.92 21.96
C ASP A 1 -3.61 0.58 21.75
N MET A 2 -2.82 1.17 20.86
CA MET A 2 -3.01 2.56 20.45
C MET A 2 -4.06 2.59 19.33
N GLU A 3 -5.03 3.48 19.45
CA GLU A 3 -6.05 3.69 18.43
C GLU A 3 -5.43 4.29 17.16
N ALA A 4 -5.91 3.88 15.98
CA ALA A 4 -5.42 4.43 14.72
C ALA A 4 -5.82 5.91 14.58
N ILE A 5 -4.84 6.76 14.25
CA ILE A 5 -5.08 8.19 14.05
C ILE A 5 -5.61 8.40 12.63
N PRO A 6 -6.75 9.09 12.42
CA PRO A 6 -7.22 9.41 11.09
C PRO A 6 -6.38 10.52 10.45
N GLY A 7 -6.11 10.40 9.17
CA GLY A 7 -5.31 11.36 8.43
C GLY A 7 -5.52 11.28 6.93
N TYR A 8 -4.90 12.21 6.24
CA TYR A 8 -4.97 12.34 4.80
C TYR A 8 -3.70 11.81 4.14
N LEU A 9 -3.89 10.88 3.21
CA LEU A 9 -2.83 10.25 2.43
C LEU A 9 -2.77 10.84 1.03
N SER A 10 -1.59 11.26 0.59
CA SER A 10 -1.36 11.80 -0.75
C SER A 10 -0.09 11.27 -1.40
N LEU A 11 -0.09 11.25 -2.73
CA LEU A 11 1.07 11.03 -3.58
C LEU A 11 1.44 12.34 -4.26
N HIS A 12 2.69 12.75 -4.11
CA HIS A 12 3.24 13.95 -4.73
C HIS A 12 4.31 13.57 -5.73
N GLN A 13 4.10 13.97 -6.98
CA GLN A 13 5.10 13.83 -8.03
C GLN A 13 5.74 15.18 -8.29
N SER A 14 7.06 15.25 -8.17
CA SER A 14 7.84 16.45 -8.49
C SER A 14 9.06 16.05 -9.31
N SER A 15 9.14 16.57 -10.53
CA SER A 15 10.11 16.18 -11.55
C SER A 15 10.21 14.64 -11.66
N ASP A 16 11.26 14.08 -11.07
CA ASP A 16 11.57 12.66 -11.16
C ASP A 16 11.32 11.87 -9.87
N SER A 17 10.87 12.56 -8.82
CA SER A 17 10.60 12.01 -7.50
C SER A 17 9.11 11.76 -7.27
N LEU A 18 8.80 10.65 -6.61
CA LEU A 18 7.48 10.35 -6.10
C LEU A 18 7.57 10.22 -4.58
N THR A 19 6.73 10.96 -3.86
CA THR A 19 6.74 11.00 -2.40
C THR A 19 5.35 10.74 -1.88
N LEU A 20 5.25 9.79 -0.94
CA LEU A 20 4.05 9.58 -0.13
C LEU A 20 4.07 10.56 1.03
N LYS A 21 2.94 11.21 1.29
CA LYS A 21 2.72 12.01 2.50
C LYS A 21 1.47 11.52 3.20
N TRP A 22 1.55 11.35 4.51
CA TRP A 22 0.40 11.14 5.37
C TRP A 22 0.40 12.18 6.48
N THR A 23 -0.70 12.90 6.64
CA THR A 23 -0.84 13.98 7.61
C THR A 23 -2.04 13.73 8.50
N PRO A 24 -1.88 13.70 9.84
CA PRO A 24 -3.00 13.64 10.77
C PRO A 24 -4.02 14.75 10.53
N ASN A 25 -5.31 14.43 10.66
CA ASN A 25 -6.38 15.42 10.44
C ASN A 25 -6.29 16.60 11.42
N GLN A 26 -5.77 16.38 12.63
CA GLN A 26 -5.58 17.42 13.65
C GLN A 26 -4.68 18.57 13.17
N LEU A 27 -3.74 18.29 12.27
CA LEU A 27 -2.86 19.31 11.69
C LEU A 27 -3.50 20.05 10.50
N MET A 28 -4.61 19.56 9.97
CA MET A 28 -5.24 20.09 8.75
C MET A 28 -6.57 20.78 9.01
N ASN A 29 -7.30 20.39 10.05
CA ASN A 29 -8.67 20.85 10.28
C ASN A 29 -8.78 22.34 10.66
N GLY A 30 -7.65 23.03 10.88
CA GLY A 30 -7.63 24.47 11.20
C GLY A 30 -8.15 24.81 12.61
N ASN A 31 -8.28 23.81 13.48
CA ASN A 31 -8.82 23.99 14.83
C ASN A 31 -7.77 24.49 15.84
N LEU A 32 -6.48 24.48 15.48
CA LEU A 32 -5.37 24.93 16.32
C LEU A 32 -4.94 26.33 15.89
N GLY A 33 -4.58 27.18 16.86
CA GLY A 33 -3.91 28.46 16.55
C GLY A 33 -2.47 28.22 16.07
N ASP A 34 -1.88 29.16 15.33
CA ASP A 34 -0.56 28.99 14.67
C ASP A 34 0.54 28.51 15.63
N SER A 35 0.67 29.12 16.82
CA SER A 35 1.68 28.71 17.81
C SER A 35 1.43 27.32 18.41
N GLU A 36 0.18 26.85 18.46
CA GLU A 36 -0.15 25.51 18.95
C GLU A 36 0.05 24.46 17.85
N LEU A 37 -0.25 24.83 16.61
CA LEU A 37 -0.01 24.01 15.43
C LEU A 37 1.48 23.71 15.29
N GLU A 38 2.36 24.70 15.39
CA GLU A 38 3.82 24.52 15.27
C GLU A 38 4.41 23.58 16.34
N LYS A 39 3.81 23.55 17.54
CA LYS A 39 4.27 22.74 18.68
C LYS A 39 3.49 21.44 18.84
N SER A 40 2.63 21.12 17.89
CA SER A 40 1.70 20.01 17.98
C SER A 40 2.45 18.68 17.97
N ILE A 41 2.17 17.81 18.95
CA ILE A 41 2.69 16.44 18.99
C ILE A 41 2.31 15.63 17.76
N TYR A 42 1.28 16.05 17.01
CA TYR A 42 0.83 15.34 15.82
C TYR A 42 1.86 15.38 14.68
N TRP A 43 2.81 16.32 14.69
CA TRP A 43 3.90 16.35 13.72
C TRP A 43 4.82 15.13 13.82
N ASP A 44 4.96 14.53 15.01
CA ASP A 44 5.77 13.33 15.21
C ASP A 44 5.18 12.10 14.52
N TYR A 45 3.87 12.12 14.21
CA TYR A 45 3.19 11.04 13.49
C TYR A 45 3.11 11.27 11.98
N ALA A 46 3.37 12.49 11.49
CA ALA A 46 3.29 12.79 10.08
C ALA A 46 4.35 11.99 9.30
N LEU A 47 3.94 11.39 8.17
CA LEU A 47 4.83 10.59 7.34
C LEU A 47 5.15 11.33 6.05
N ILE A 48 6.43 11.37 5.69
CA ILE A 48 6.92 11.83 4.41
C ILE A 48 7.95 10.82 3.92
N VAL A 49 7.60 10.07 2.88
CA VAL A 49 8.36 8.91 2.42
C VAL A 49 8.61 9.01 0.92
N PRO A 50 9.84 9.33 0.49
CA PRO A 50 10.23 9.25 -0.91
C PRO A 50 10.23 7.77 -1.37
N PHE A 51 9.59 7.46 -2.50
CA PHE A 51 9.52 6.10 -3.02
C PHE A 51 10.87 5.56 -3.52
N SER A 52 11.86 6.44 -3.75
CA SER A 52 13.23 6.03 -4.00
C SER A 52 13.86 5.24 -2.85
N GLN A 53 13.31 5.36 -1.63
CA GLN A 53 13.77 4.64 -0.44
C GLN A 53 13.00 3.33 -0.21
N ILE A 54 11.89 3.10 -0.93
CA ILE A 54 10.99 1.96 -0.70
C ILE A 54 11.33 0.84 -1.67
N VAL A 55 11.59 -0.35 -1.12
CA VAL A 55 11.92 -1.55 -1.92
C VAL A 55 10.74 -2.49 -2.07
N CYS A 56 9.84 -2.50 -1.09
CA CYS A 56 8.72 -3.43 -1.04
C CYS A 56 7.50 -2.79 -0.39
N ILE A 57 6.32 -3.21 -0.83
CA ILE A 57 5.02 -2.83 -0.31
C ILE A 57 4.27 -4.12 0.03
N HIS A 58 3.92 -4.26 1.30
CA HIS A 58 3.08 -5.36 1.77
C HIS A 58 1.67 -4.84 1.96
N CYS A 59 0.71 -5.49 1.31
CA CYS A 59 -0.69 -5.12 1.38
C CYS A 59 -1.51 -6.29 1.89
N HIS A 60 -2.52 -5.98 2.70
CA HIS A 60 -3.49 -6.95 3.18
C HIS A 60 -4.88 -6.42 2.87
N GLN A 61 -5.72 -7.17 2.19
CA GLN A 61 -7.08 -6.77 1.86
C GLN A 61 -8.08 -7.70 2.54
N GLN A 62 -8.93 -7.14 3.39
CA GLN A 62 -10.10 -7.80 3.97
C GLN A 62 -11.36 -7.22 3.31
N SER A 63 -12.39 -8.04 3.11
CA SER A 63 -13.62 -7.64 2.41
C SER A 63 -14.46 -6.63 3.18
N ASP A 64 -14.41 -6.69 4.50
CA ASP A 64 -15.22 -5.95 5.47
C ASP A 64 -14.43 -4.87 6.23
N GLN A 65 -13.15 -5.12 6.53
CA GLN A 65 -12.29 -4.20 7.30
C GLN A 65 -11.46 -3.23 6.43
N GLY A 66 -11.52 -3.34 5.11
CA GLY A 66 -10.70 -2.53 4.20
C GLY A 66 -9.30 -3.10 3.98
N GLY A 67 -8.36 -2.21 3.64
CA GLY A 67 -7.01 -2.60 3.24
C GLY A 67 -5.93 -2.03 4.15
N THR A 68 -4.90 -2.80 4.44
CA THR A 68 -3.70 -2.33 5.14
C THR A 68 -2.53 -2.30 4.17
N LEU A 69 -1.67 -1.29 4.29
CA LEU A 69 -0.44 -1.15 3.51
C LEU A 69 0.74 -0.85 4.43
N VAL A 70 1.82 -1.61 4.26
CA VAL A 70 3.09 -1.42 4.96
C VAL A 70 4.18 -1.18 3.92
N LEU A 71 4.92 -0.08 4.09
CA LEU A 71 6.07 0.26 3.26
C LEU A 71 7.34 -0.28 3.92
N VAL A 72 8.14 -1.02 3.15
CA VAL A 72 9.44 -1.52 3.60
C VAL A 72 10.53 -0.74 2.89
N SER A 73 11.36 -0.07 3.68
CA SER A 73 12.47 0.77 3.20
C SER A 73 13.71 -0.07 2.87
N GLN A 74 14.64 0.48 2.08
CA GLN A 74 15.87 -0.18 1.67
C GLN A 74 16.77 -0.60 2.84
N ASP A 75 16.74 0.15 3.94
CA ASP A 75 17.43 -0.14 5.19
C ASP A 75 16.73 -1.21 6.05
N GLY A 76 15.62 -1.78 5.57
CA GLY A 76 14.82 -2.77 6.28
C GLY A 76 13.80 -2.19 7.25
N ILE A 77 13.74 -0.86 7.42
CA ILE A 77 12.75 -0.23 8.30
C ILE A 77 11.36 -0.38 7.69
N GLN A 78 10.47 -1.01 8.44
CA GLN A 78 9.05 -1.08 8.15
C GLN A 78 8.36 0.17 8.69
N ARG A 79 7.67 0.91 7.82
CA ARG A 79 6.88 2.07 8.22
C ARG A 79 5.60 1.62 8.93
N PRO A 80 5.01 2.45 9.81
CA PRO A 80 3.72 2.12 10.44
C PRO A 80 2.66 1.76 9.40
N PRO A 81 1.77 0.78 9.68
CA PRO A 81 0.73 0.35 8.75
C PRO A 81 -0.28 1.47 8.48
N LEU A 82 -0.53 1.73 7.20
CA LEU A 82 -1.60 2.62 6.73
C LEU A 82 -2.87 1.81 6.53
N HIS A 83 -3.93 2.20 7.25
CA HIS A 83 -5.24 1.56 7.17
C HIS A 83 -6.14 2.37 6.24
N PHE A 84 -6.61 1.73 5.18
CA PHE A 84 -7.58 2.27 4.25
C PHE A 84 -8.99 1.92 4.71
N PRO A 85 -9.97 2.82 4.53
CA PRO A 85 -11.35 2.51 4.80
C PRO A 85 -11.86 1.38 3.89
N PRO A 86 -12.96 0.70 4.28
CA PRO A 86 -13.59 -0.33 3.45
C PRO A 86 -13.89 0.16 2.03
N GLY A 87 -13.69 -0.72 1.04
CA GLY A 87 -13.90 -0.43 -0.38
C GLY A 87 -12.64 -0.58 -1.23
N GLY A 88 -12.63 0.06 -2.40
CA GLY A 88 -11.56 -0.06 -3.40
C GLY A 88 -10.36 0.87 -3.22
N HIS A 89 -10.22 1.51 -2.06
CA HIS A 89 -9.26 2.60 -1.85
C HIS A 89 -7.80 2.15 -1.94
N LEU A 90 -7.46 0.97 -1.39
CA LEU A 90 -6.12 0.40 -1.48
C LEU A 90 -5.72 0.13 -2.94
N LEU A 91 -6.61 -0.48 -3.73
CA LEU A 91 -6.37 -0.75 -5.14
C LEU A 91 -6.24 0.54 -5.96
N ALA A 92 -7.09 1.53 -5.68
CA ALA A 92 -6.99 2.84 -6.30
C ALA A 92 -5.65 3.52 -6.00
N PHE A 93 -5.21 3.47 -4.74
CA PHE A 93 -3.90 3.98 -4.33
C PHE A 93 -2.75 3.28 -5.07
N LEU A 94 -2.74 1.93 -5.10
CA LEU A 94 -1.72 1.16 -5.81
C LEU A 94 -1.72 1.46 -7.31
N SER A 95 -2.89 1.70 -7.91
CA SER A 95 -3.00 2.07 -9.32
C SER A 95 -2.41 3.46 -9.58
N CYS A 96 -2.68 4.44 -8.72
CA CYS A 96 -2.06 5.77 -8.80
C CYS A 96 -0.54 5.69 -8.60
N LEU A 97 -0.09 4.87 -7.66
CA LEU A 97 1.32 4.63 -7.41
C LEU A 97 2.03 4.01 -8.63
N GLU A 98 1.48 2.95 -9.20
CA GLU A 98 2.03 2.30 -10.39
C GLU A 98 2.20 3.30 -11.55
N ASN A 99 1.18 4.13 -11.78
CA ASN A 99 1.25 5.19 -12.79
C ASN A 99 2.28 6.28 -12.44
N GLY A 100 2.38 6.68 -11.18
CA GLY A 100 3.35 7.69 -10.72
C GLY A 100 4.80 7.22 -10.74
N LEU A 101 5.05 5.91 -10.75
CA LEU A 101 6.40 5.35 -10.91
C LEU A 101 6.89 5.40 -12.37
N LEU A 102 5.98 5.40 -13.34
CA LEU A 102 6.34 5.42 -14.77
C LEU A 102 6.95 6.77 -15.19
N PRO A 103 7.84 6.78 -16.22
CA PRO A 103 8.36 5.61 -16.94
C PRO A 103 9.58 4.96 -16.26
N ARG A 104 10.05 5.53 -15.13
CA ARG A 104 11.35 5.18 -14.53
C ARG A 104 11.30 3.98 -13.61
N GLY A 105 10.13 3.63 -13.09
CA GLY A 105 9.94 2.47 -12.25
C GLY A 105 8.57 1.84 -12.43
N GLN A 106 8.38 0.68 -11.80
CA GLN A 106 7.15 -0.09 -11.85
C GLN A 106 6.99 -0.97 -10.61
N LEU A 107 5.76 -1.41 -10.37
CA LEU A 107 5.48 -2.48 -9.41
C LEU A 107 5.78 -3.85 -10.03
N GLU A 108 6.35 -4.75 -9.24
CA GLU A 108 6.66 -6.12 -9.60
C GLU A 108 6.08 -7.09 -8.55
N PRO A 109 5.09 -7.93 -8.91
CA PRO A 109 4.43 -8.01 -10.21
C PRO A 109 3.57 -6.76 -10.49
N PRO A 110 3.32 -6.41 -11.77
CA PRO A 110 2.42 -5.31 -12.10
C PRO A 110 0.98 -5.65 -11.72
N LEU A 111 0.17 -4.62 -11.46
CA LEU A 111 -1.27 -4.77 -11.27
C LEU A 111 -1.92 -5.29 -12.56
N TRP A 112 -2.81 -6.26 -12.42
CA TRP A 112 -3.45 -6.90 -13.57
C TRP A 112 -4.47 -5.98 -14.21
N SER A 113 -4.54 -5.98 -15.54
CA SER A 113 -5.60 -5.30 -16.27
C SER A 113 -6.72 -6.28 -16.62
N GLN A 114 -7.94 -6.01 -16.18
CA GLN A 114 -9.13 -6.72 -16.61
C GLN A 114 -9.89 -5.87 -17.64
N GLN A 115 -10.09 -6.42 -18.85
CA GLN A 115 -10.87 -5.75 -19.90
C GLN A 115 -12.24 -5.33 -19.35
N GLY A 116 -12.58 -4.05 -19.52
CA GLY A 116 -13.84 -3.46 -19.06
C GLY A 116 -13.93 -3.13 -17.56
N LYS A 117 -12.96 -3.53 -16.72
CA LYS A 117 -12.95 -3.24 -15.26
C LYS A 117 -11.73 -2.44 -14.77
N GLY A 118 -10.73 -2.23 -15.63
CA GLY A 118 -9.52 -1.49 -15.26
C GLY A 118 -8.50 -2.37 -14.52
N LYS A 119 -7.73 -1.76 -13.61
CA LYS A 119 -6.70 -2.43 -12.80
C LYS A 119 -7.33 -3.25 -11.68
N VAL A 120 -6.85 -4.47 -11.47
CA VAL A 120 -7.28 -5.41 -10.44
C VAL A 120 -6.06 -6.04 -9.78
N PHE A 121 -6.24 -6.53 -8.56
CA PHE A 121 -5.20 -7.28 -7.87
C PHE A 121 -4.77 -8.53 -8.67
N PRO A 122 -3.48 -8.92 -8.59
CA PRO A 122 -3.03 -10.19 -9.15
C PRO A 122 -3.78 -11.38 -8.53
N LYS A 123 -4.41 -12.24 -9.33
CA LYS A 123 -5.03 -13.48 -8.82
C LYS A 123 -3.93 -14.38 -8.26
N LEU A 124 -3.98 -14.61 -6.97
CA LEU A 124 -3.16 -15.62 -6.31
C LEU A 124 -3.69 -17.00 -6.68
N ARG A 125 -2.83 -17.87 -7.23
CA ARG A 125 -3.15 -19.28 -7.34
C ARG A 125 -3.10 -19.89 -5.95
N LYS A 126 -4.24 -20.33 -5.41
CA LYS A 126 -4.32 -21.08 -4.16
C LYS A 126 -3.49 -22.37 -4.34
N ARG A 127 -2.35 -22.49 -3.65
CA ARG A 127 -1.55 -23.72 -3.65
C ARG A 127 -2.29 -24.74 -2.78
N ASN A 128 -3.22 -25.48 -3.38
CA ASN A 128 -3.87 -26.60 -2.72
C ASN A 128 -2.80 -27.66 -2.38
N SER A 129 -2.53 -27.79 -1.08
CA SER A 129 -1.85 -28.93 -0.50
C SER A 129 -2.56 -30.20 -0.99
N HIS A 130 -1.85 -31.05 -1.72
CA HIS A 130 -2.40 -32.30 -2.23
C HIS A 130 -2.67 -33.26 -1.05
N ASN A 131 -3.94 -33.47 -0.69
CA ASN A 131 -4.38 -34.77 -0.17
C ASN A 131 -5.89 -34.98 -0.36
N ARG A 132 -6.19 -35.75 -1.41
CA ARG A 132 -7.27 -36.74 -1.63
C ARG A 132 -8.70 -36.55 -1.06
N SER A 133 -9.61 -36.67 -2.05
CA SER A 133 -10.79 -37.56 -2.15
C SER A 133 -12.15 -37.12 -1.59
N MET A 134 -13.09 -37.12 -2.55
CA MET A 134 -14.53 -37.39 -2.48
C MET A 134 -15.44 -36.35 -1.83
N ASP A 135 -16.24 -35.75 -2.72
CA ASP A 135 -17.66 -35.41 -2.59
C ASP A 135 -18.08 -34.65 -1.33
N MET A 136 -18.26 -33.34 -1.47
CA MET A 136 -19.31 -32.61 -0.76
C MET A 136 -19.57 -31.27 -1.46
N GLU A 137 -20.80 -31.17 -1.95
CA GLU A 137 -21.62 -30.00 -2.25
C GLU A 137 -20.95 -28.62 -2.22
N GLU A 138 -21.12 -27.92 -3.34
CA GLU A 138 -20.84 -26.51 -3.57
C GLU A 138 -21.62 -25.62 -2.58
N MET A 139 -21.07 -25.46 -1.38
CA MET A 139 -21.40 -24.36 -0.49
C MET A 139 -20.40 -23.23 -0.74
N PRO A 140 -20.84 -22.04 -1.16
CA PRO A 140 -19.96 -20.88 -1.15
C PRO A 140 -19.77 -20.51 0.31
N SER A 141 -18.74 -21.06 0.94
CA SER A 141 -18.21 -20.51 2.17
C SER A 141 -17.61 -19.14 1.81
N VAL A 142 -18.45 -18.12 1.84
CA VAL A 142 -18.09 -16.68 1.79
C VAL A 142 -17.40 -16.28 3.11
N MET A 143 -16.60 -17.18 3.69
CA MET A 143 -15.66 -16.83 4.75
C MET A 143 -14.46 -16.17 4.09
N GLU A 144 -14.60 -14.87 3.85
CA GLU A 144 -13.72 -13.84 4.44
C GLU A 144 -12.23 -14.19 4.41
N THR A 145 -11.72 -14.63 3.26
CA THR A 145 -10.28 -14.85 3.10
C THR A 145 -9.61 -13.53 2.86
N ALA A 146 -8.99 -13.01 3.93
CA ALA A 146 -8.07 -11.91 3.81
C ALA A 146 -6.96 -12.26 2.81
N THR A 147 -6.64 -11.33 1.91
CA THR A 147 -5.71 -11.57 0.81
C THR A 147 -4.45 -10.73 0.95
N ASP A 148 -3.30 -11.38 0.96
CA ASP A 148 -1.98 -10.75 1.07
C ASP A 148 -1.35 -10.52 -0.30
N TYR A 149 -0.84 -9.31 -0.52
CA TYR A 149 -0.10 -8.94 -1.73
C TYR A 149 1.26 -8.35 -1.35
N VAL A 150 2.28 -8.71 -2.12
CA VAL A 150 3.64 -8.18 -1.96
C VAL A 150 4.09 -7.65 -3.31
N PHE A 151 4.39 -6.36 -3.36
CA PHE A 151 4.87 -5.68 -4.56
C PHE A 151 6.27 -5.13 -4.31
N ARG A 152 7.21 -5.43 -5.21
CA ARG A 152 8.51 -4.76 -5.23
C ARG A 152 8.45 -3.52 -6.11
N ILE A 153 9.20 -2.49 -5.75
CA ILE A 153 9.40 -1.33 -6.64
C ILE A 153 10.71 -1.53 -7.38
N ILE A 154 10.64 -1.53 -8.70
CA ILE A 154 11.81 -1.76 -9.57
C ILE A 154 12.02 -0.54 -10.45
N TYR A 155 13.26 -0.06 -10.54
CA TYR A 155 13.69 1.00 -11.46
C TYR A 155 14.58 0.41 -12.55
N PRO A 156 14.06 0.14 -13.79
CA PRO A 156 14.86 -0.41 -14.87
C PRO A 156 16.05 0.50 -15.21
N GLY A 157 17.26 0.03 -14.93
CA GLY A 157 18.50 0.81 -15.10
C GLY A 157 19.38 0.81 -13.84
N HIS A 158 18.80 0.65 -12.66
CA HIS A 158 19.56 0.32 -11.45
C HIS A 158 19.80 -1.20 -11.42
N ARG A 159 20.77 -1.68 -12.20
CA ARG A 159 21.35 -3.00 -11.94
C ARG A 159 21.97 -2.94 -10.55
N HIS A 160 21.39 -3.67 -9.59
CA HIS A 160 22.08 -3.97 -8.35
C HIS A 160 23.42 -4.63 -8.70
N GLU A 161 24.51 -3.91 -8.47
CA GLU A 161 25.88 -4.41 -8.62
C GLU A 161 26.23 -5.39 -7.48
N ASN A 162 25.37 -6.37 -7.23
CA ASN A 162 25.62 -7.45 -6.26
C ASN A 162 26.01 -8.74 -6.98
N SER A 163 27.05 -8.64 -7.83
CA SER A 163 27.78 -9.80 -8.31
C SER A 163 29.26 -9.59 -8.06
N LYS A 164 29.68 -9.75 -6.81
CA LYS A 164 31.00 -10.28 -6.45
C LYS A 164 30.86 -11.20 -5.25
#